data_AF-A0A2H6NMA2-F1
#
_entry.id   AF-A0A2H6NMA2-F1
#
_cell.length_a   1.000
_cell.length_b   1.000
_cell.length_c   1.000
_cell.angle_alpha   90.00
_cell.angle_beta   90.00
_cell.angle_gamma   90.00
#
_symmetry.space_group_name_H-M   'P 1'
#
loop_
_entity.id
_entity.type
_entity.pdbx_description
1 polymer ?
#
loop_
_entity_poly.entity_id
_entity_poly.type
_entity_poly.pdbx_seq_one_letter_code
_entity_poly.pdbx_strand_id
1 'polypeptide(L)'
;MLMGDTCTRGCRFCSVKTSRNPPPLDSEEPYNTAKAIAEWGLDYVVLTSVDRDDLSDGGAKHFAKTVSHLKERNPNILVECLTPDFRGDLDAVETVALSGLDVYAHNVETVPELQSKVRDPRANFEQSICVLKRAKEVQPKVISKTSIMLGLGETDEQL
;
A
#
# COMPACT_ATOMS: atom_id res chain seq x y z
N MET A 1 3.09 10.19 -0.12
CA MET A 1 2.13 9.45 -0.97
C MET A 1 2.79 9.31 -2.33
N LEU A 2 2.97 8.08 -2.79
CA LEU A 2 3.61 7.74 -4.05
C LEU A 2 2.56 7.68 -5.17
N MET A 3 3.03 7.82 -6.42
CA MET A 3 2.25 7.64 -7.64
C MET A 3 1.13 8.66 -7.85
N GLY A 4 1.31 9.85 -7.26
CA GLY A 4 0.43 11.00 -7.40
C GLY A 4 -0.71 11.07 -6.36
N ASP A 5 -1.70 11.92 -6.67
CA ASP A 5 -2.84 12.24 -5.80
C ASP A 5 -4.20 11.81 -6.40
N THR A 6 -4.16 11.04 -7.49
CA THR A 6 -5.33 10.64 -8.27
C THR A 6 -5.34 9.14 -8.50
N CYS A 7 -6.36 8.47 -7.97
CA CYS A 7 -6.51 7.03 -7.88
C CYS A 7 -7.35 6.44 -9.02
N THR A 8 -7.05 5.21 -9.46
CA THR A 8 -7.90 4.47 -10.40
C THR A 8 -9.14 3.84 -9.75
N ARG A 9 -9.24 3.93 -8.42
CA ARG A 9 -10.33 3.41 -7.60
C ARG A 9 -11.09 4.50 -6.86
N GLY A 10 -12.34 4.20 -6.54
CA GLY A 10 -13.29 5.10 -5.88
C GLY A 10 -13.86 4.51 -4.60
N CYS A 11 -13.01 4.29 -3.60
CA CYS A 11 -13.48 3.93 -2.25
C CYS A 11 -14.32 5.08 -1.67
N ARG A 12 -15.49 4.77 -1.12
CA ARG A 12 -16.49 5.78 -0.72
C ARG A 12 -16.09 6.58 0.53
N PHE A 13 -15.16 6.07 1.32
CA PHE A 13 -14.60 6.77 2.49
C PHE A 13 -13.41 7.66 2.12
N CYS A 14 -12.79 7.45 0.95
CA CYS A 14 -11.49 8.02 0.62
C CYS A 14 -11.65 9.40 -0.02
N SER A 15 -10.86 10.37 0.43
CA SER A 15 -10.88 11.76 -0.08
C SER A 15 -9.91 12.00 -1.25
N VAL A 16 -9.19 10.98 -1.70
CA VAL A 16 -8.27 11.06 -2.85
C VAL A 16 -9.08 11.21 -4.14
N LYS A 17 -8.57 12.00 -5.10
CA LYS A 17 -9.23 12.21 -6.39
C LYS A 17 -9.32 10.88 -7.15
N THR A 18 -10.36 10.68 -7.94
CA THR A 18 -10.49 9.47 -8.78
C THR A 18 -10.46 9.83 -10.25
N SER A 19 -9.66 9.10 -11.04
CA SER A 19 -9.67 9.14 -12.51
C SER A 19 -9.36 7.76 -13.06
N ARG A 20 -10.05 7.36 -14.13
CA ARG A 20 -9.70 6.13 -14.88
C ARG A 20 -8.34 6.25 -15.57
N ASN A 21 -7.96 7.48 -15.94
CA ASN A 21 -6.70 7.79 -16.61
C ASN A 21 -5.98 8.85 -15.76
N PRO A 22 -5.29 8.46 -14.68
CA PRO A 22 -4.47 9.38 -13.91
C PRO A 22 -3.28 9.89 -14.74
N PRO A 23 -2.58 10.95 -14.30
CA PRO A 23 -1.33 11.37 -14.94
C PRO A 23 -0.30 10.24 -15.05
N PRO A 24 0.61 10.30 -16.03
CA PRO A 24 1.71 9.34 -16.15
C PRO A 24 2.51 9.21 -14.86
N LEU A 25 2.99 8.00 -14.58
CA LEU A 25 3.87 7.74 -13.45
C LEU A 25 5.22 8.45 -13.68
N ASP A 26 5.68 9.21 -12.68
CA ASP A 26 7.01 9.82 -12.71
C ASP A 26 8.07 8.73 -12.45
N SER A 27 9.00 8.52 -13.38
CA SER A 27 10.04 7.50 -13.21
C SER A 27 11.09 7.87 -12.16
N GLU A 28 11.25 9.16 -11.87
CA GLU A 28 12.25 9.68 -10.92
C GLU A 28 11.70 9.81 -9.49
N GLU A 29 10.38 9.69 -9.29
CA GLU A 29 9.72 9.76 -7.98
C GLU A 29 10.37 8.85 -6.92
N PRO A 30 10.76 7.58 -7.20
CA PRO A 30 11.40 6.73 -6.19
C PRO A 30 12.73 7.30 -5.68
N TYR A 31 13.57 7.79 -6.59
CA TYR A 31 14.87 8.36 -6.26
C TYR A 31 14.71 9.69 -5.51
N ASN A 32 13.87 10.58 -6.03
CA ASN A 32 13.66 11.92 -5.46
C ASN A 32 13.00 11.84 -4.08
N THR A 33 12.02 10.95 -3.91
CA THR A 33 11.36 10.72 -2.62
C THR A 33 12.34 10.16 -1.60
N ALA A 34 13.11 9.13 -1.95
CA ALA A 34 14.11 8.56 -1.06
C ALA A 34 15.19 9.57 -0.67
N LYS A 35 15.64 10.41 -1.61
CA LYS A 35 16.59 11.49 -1.35
C LYS A 35 16.02 12.49 -0.35
N ALA A 36 14.81 12.99 -0.58
CA ALA A 36 14.17 13.96 0.30
C ALA A 36 13.96 13.42 1.72
N ILE A 37 13.48 12.18 1.87
CA ILE A 37 13.29 11.55 3.19
C ILE A 37 14.62 11.39 3.93
N ALA A 38 15.69 10.98 3.24
CA ALA A 38 17.00 10.81 3.85
C ALA A 38 17.58 12.13 4.39
N GLU A 39 17.30 13.26 3.73
CA GLU A 39 17.71 14.60 4.16
C GLU A 39 16.96 15.08 5.42
N TRP A 40 15.78 14.53 5.72
CA TRP A 40 14.99 14.92 6.90
C TRP A 40 15.47 14.28 8.20
N GLY A 41 16.30 13.24 8.14
CA GLY A 41 16.80 12.57 9.34
C GLY A 41 15.72 11.87 10.16
N LEU A 42 14.69 11.31 9.51
CA LEU A 42 13.64 10.54 10.17
C LEU A 42 14.10 9.14 10.56
N ASP A 43 13.63 8.65 11.70
CA ASP A 43 13.85 7.27 12.15
C ASP A 43 12.81 6.28 11.59
N TYR A 44 11.62 6.77 11.22
CA TYR A 44 10.51 5.97 10.72
C TYR A 44 9.75 6.73 9.62
N VAL A 45 9.39 6.06 8.54
CA VAL A 45 8.54 6.62 7.49
C VAL A 45 7.48 5.62 7.03
N VAL A 46 6.29 6.14 6.74
CA VAL A 46 5.21 5.39 6.09
C VAL A 46 5.14 5.82 4.63
N LEU A 47 5.31 4.86 3.72
CA LEU A 47 5.05 4.99 2.30
C LEU A 47 3.68 4.39 2.00
N THR A 48 2.86 5.13 1.27
CA THR A 48 1.57 4.66 0.75
C THR A 48 1.36 5.23 -0.64
N SER A 49 0.39 4.73 -1.39
CA SER A 49 0.09 5.19 -2.73
C SER A 49 -1.41 5.21 -3.01
N VAL A 50 -1.76 5.82 -4.13
CA VAL A 50 -3.04 5.55 -4.79
C VAL A 50 -3.02 4.18 -5.47
N ASP A 51 -4.19 3.63 -5.82
CA ASP A 51 -4.28 2.48 -6.73
C ASP A 51 -3.93 2.92 -8.16
N ARG A 52 -3.13 2.10 -8.83
CA ARG A 52 -2.67 2.28 -10.22
C ARG A 52 -3.02 1.07 -11.06
N ASP A 53 -4.32 0.78 -11.20
CA ASP A 53 -4.81 -0.36 -11.99
C ASP A 53 -4.47 -0.22 -13.49
N ASP A 54 -4.04 0.97 -13.94
CA ASP A 54 -3.52 1.26 -15.28
C ASP A 54 -2.10 0.70 -15.51
N LEU A 55 -1.37 0.37 -14.44
CA LEU A 55 -0.06 -0.27 -14.50
C LEU A 55 -0.21 -1.80 -14.41
N SER A 56 0.69 -2.52 -15.08
CA SER A 56 0.64 -3.99 -15.09
C SER A 56 0.89 -4.61 -13.72
N ASP A 57 1.81 -4.05 -12.94
CA ASP A 57 2.18 -4.49 -11.59
C ASP A 57 1.50 -3.69 -10.47
N GLY A 58 0.51 -2.86 -10.81
CA GLY A 58 -0.18 -1.97 -9.87
C GLY A 58 0.73 -0.96 -9.16
N GLY A 59 1.96 -0.75 -9.63
CA GLY A 59 2.96 0.11 -8.99
C GLY A 59 3.87 -0.59 -7.96
N ALA A 60 3.83 -1.91 -7.84
CA ALA A 60 4.67 -2.65 -6.89
C ALA A 60 6.17 -2.40 -7.06
N LYS A 61 6.69 -2.38 -8.29
CA LYS A 61 8.11 -2.05 -8.54
C LYS A 61 8.45 -0.62 -8.13
N HIS A 62 7.49 0.29 -8.21
CA HIS A 62 7.68 1.68 -7.82
C HIS A 62 7.85 1.81 -6.30
N PHE A 63 7.00 1.13 -5.51
CA PHE A 63 7.21 0.96 -4.08
C PHE A 63 8.59 0.36 -3.77
N ALA A 64 8.90 -0.80 -4.37
CA ALA A 64 10.13 -1.53 -4.07
C ALA A 64 11.39 -0.70 -4.35
N LYS A 65 11.43 0.03 -5.47
CA LYS A 65 12.53 0.95 -5.80
C LYS A 65 12.65 2.09 -4.78
N THR A 66 11.53 2.66 -4.33
CA THR A 66 11.53 3.73 -3.34
C THR A 66 12.13 3.25 -2.02
N VAL A 67 11.72 2.06 -1.56
CA VAL A 67 12.27 1.42 -0.35
C VAL A 67 13.76 1.12 -0.52
N SER A 68 14.17 0.51 -1.64
CA SER A 68 15.59 0.20 -1.90
C SER A 68 16.46 1.46 -1.85
N HIS A 69 16.07 2.51 -2.57
CA HIS A 69 16.81 3.78 -2.58
C HIS A 69 16.87 4.44 -1.20
N LEU A 70 15.83 4.28 -0.39
CA LEU A 70 15.81 4.82 0.95
C LEU A 70 16.74 4.04 1.88
N LYS A 71 16.70 2.70 1.84
CA LYS A 71 17.59 1.82 2.62
C LYS A 71 19.06 1.94 2.21
N GLU A 72 19.34 2.19 0.92
CA GLU A 72 20.69 2.51 0.43
C GLU A 72 21.26 3.79 1.07
N ARG A 73 20.42 4.79 1.31
CA ARG A 73 20.82 6.09 1.87
C ARG A 73 20.86 6.10 3.40
N ASN A 74 19.88 5.44 4.01
CA ASN A 74 19.77 5.31 5.45
C ASN A 74 19.38 3.87 5.79
N PRO A 75 20.36 2.98 6.05
CA PRO A 75 20.07 1.59 6.40
C PRO A 75 19.30 1.41 7.70
N ASN A 76 19.33 2.43 8.58
CA ASN A 76 18.73 2.37 9.92
C ASN A 76 17.28 2.88 9.95
N ILE A 77 16.82 3.59 8.92
CA ILE A 77 15.42 4.08 8.89
C ILE A 77 14.46 2.89 8.83
N LEU A 78 13.41 2.93 9.63
CA LEU A 78 12.31 1.97 9.56
C LEU A 78 11.31 2.41 8.50
N VAL A 79 10.92 1.48 7.63
CA VAL A 79 10.05 1.75 6.48
C VAL A 79 8.80 0.87 6.58
N GLU A 80 7.65 1.52 6.71
CA GLU A 80 6.33 0.89 6.58
C GLU A 80 5.75 1.18 5.20
N CYS A 81 5.31 0.14 4.51
CA CYS A 81 4.58 0.29 3.25
C CYS A 81 3.12 -0.07 3.48
N LEU A 82 2.24 0.93 3.45
CA LEU A 82 0.79 0.75 3.36
C LEU A 82 0.40 0.61 1.88
N THR A 83 0.26 -0.63 1.42
CA THR A 83 0.11 -0.95 0.01
C THR A 83 -1.36 -1.03 -0.44
N PRO A 84 -1.62 -0.81 -1.73
CA PRO A 84 -2.77 -1.37 -2.43
C PRO A 84 -2.90 -2.89 -2.27
N ASP A 85 -4.01 -3.44 -2.76
CA ASP A 85 -4.21 -4.90 -2.87
C ASP A 85 -3.64 -5.51 -4.17
N PHE A 86 -3.12 -4.67 -5.07
CA PHE A 86 -2.59 -5.05 -6.39
C PHE A 86 -3.56 -5.89 -7.24
N ARG A 87 -4.88 -5.76 -7.04
CA ARG A 87 -5.92 -6.62 -7.65
C ARG A 87 -5.71 -8.11 -7.36
N GLY A 88 -5.10 -8.43 -6.21
CA GLY A 88 -4.77 -9.80 -5.84
C GLY A 88 -3.56 -10.39 -6.55
N ASP A 89 -2.76 -9.59 -7.26
CA ASP A 89 -1.49 -10.02 -7.84
C ASP A 89 -0.46 -10.31 -6.74
N LEU A 90 -0.20 -11.60 -6.50
CA LEU A 90 0.71 -12.04 -5.44
C LEU A 90 2.19 -11.83 -5.79
N ASP A 91 2.54 -11.78 -7.08
CA ASP A 91 3.91 -11.47 -7.51
C ASP A 91 4.24 -9.98 -7.23
N ALA A 92 3.24 -9.11 -7.37
CA ALA A 92 3.32 -7.71 -6.98
C ALA A 92 3.51 -7.56 -5.46
N VAL A 93 2.76 -8.33 -4.65
CA VAL A 93 2.93 -8.39 -3.19
C VAL A 93 4.34 -8.83 -2.80
N GLU A 94 4.86 -9.89 -3.44
CA GLU A 94 6.22 -10.39 -3.23
C GLU A 94 7.28 -9.35 -3.53
N THR A 95 7.12 -8.64 -4.65
CA THR A 95 8.04 -7.58 -5.08
C THR A 95 8.19 -6.52 -3.99
N VAL A 96 7.08 -6.10 -3.37
CA VAL A 96 7.12 -5.13 -2.28
C VAL A 96 7.67 -5.75 -1.00
N ALA A 97 7.18 -6.93 -0.59
CA ALA A 97 7.61 -7.61 0.65
C ALA A 97 9.12 -7.89 0.69
N LEU A 98 9.76 -8.12 -0.45
CA LEU A 98 11.19 -8.37 -0.57
C LEU A 98 12.05 -7.11 -0.75
N SER A 99 11.46 -5.92 -0.78
CA SER A 99 12.19 -4.65 -1.01
C SER A 99 13.06 -4.18 0.15
N GLY A 100 13.00 -4.85 1.30
CA GLY A 100 13.74 -4.49 2.52
C GLY A 100 12.96 -3.62 3.50
N LEU A 101 11.66 -3.42 3.28
CA LEU A 101 10.77 -2.75 4.25
C LEU A 101 10.66 -3.53 5.57
N ASP A 102 10.27 -2.83 6.63
CA ASP A 102 10.17 -3.39 7.98
C ASP A 102 8.73 -3.78 8.34
N VAL A 103 7.75 -3.00 7.88
CA VAL A 103 6.32 -3.23 8.14
C VAL A 103 5.53 -3.25 6.82
N TYR A 104 4.95 -4.40 6.48
CA TYR A 104 4.02 -4.54 5.38
C TYR A 104 2.60 -4.29 5.90
N ALA A 105 2.00 -3.17 5.51
CA ALA A 105 0.65 -2.81 5.89
C ALA A 105 -0.31 -2.93 4.71
N HIS A 106 -1.48 -3.50 4.94
CA HIS A 106 -2.61 -3.45 4.01
C HIS A 106 -3.91 -3.46 4.80
N ASN A 107 -4.75 -2.45 4.60
CA ASN A 107 -5.95 -2.27 5.40
C ASN A 107 -7.14 -3.01 4.80
N VAL A 108 -7.83 -3.79 5.63
CA VAL A 108 -9.14 -4.37 5.31
C VAL A 108 -10.26 -3.32 5.40
N GLU A 109 -10.02 -2.23 6.14
CA GLU A 109 -10.86 -1.05 6.33
C GLU A 109 -12.17 -1.27 7.07
N THR A 110 -12.85 -2.39 6.87
CA THR A 110 -14.14 -2.70 7.51
C THR A 110 -14.37 -4.21 7.55
N VAL A 111 -15.44 -4.64 8.22
CA VAL A 111 -15.86 -6.05 8.32
C VAL A 111 -16.30 -6.60 6.94
N PRO A 112 -16.24 -7.93 6.72
CA PRO A 112 -16.55 -8.55 5.41
C PRO A 112 -17.88 -8.10 4.79
N GLU A 113 -18.92 -7.92 5.60
CA GLU A 113 -20.29 -7.60 5.17
C GLU A 113 -20.45 -6.16 4.66
N LEU A 114 -19.50 -5.27 4.99
CA LEU A 114 -19.54 -3.85 4.60
C LEU A 114 -18.55 -3.50 3.49
N GLN A 115 -17.69 -4.43 3.07
CA GLN A 115 -16.67 -4.19 2.05
C GLN A 115 -17.22 -3.47 0.80
N SER A 116 -18.29 -4.01 0.19
CA SER A 116 -18.90 -3.46 -1.03
C SER A 116 -19.61 -2.12 -0.85
N LYS A 117 -19.98 -1.77 0.40
CA LYS A 117 -20.61 -0.49 0.74
C LYS A 117 -19.59 0.62 1.01
N VAL A 118 -18.36 0.26 1.36
CA VAL A 118 -17.32 1.18 1.86
C VAL A 118 -16.19 1.33 0.84
N ARG A 119 -15.68 0.23 0.29
CA ARG A 119 -14.51 0.18 -0.60
C ARG A 119 -14.94 0.13 -2.07
N ASP A 120 -14.00 0.37 -2.97
CA ASP A 120 -14.20 0.17 -4.40
C ASP A 120 -14.60 -1.31 -4.66
N PRO A 121 -15.51 -1.60 -5.59
CA PRO A 121 -15.96 -2.97 -5.87
C PRO A 121 -14.86 -3.96 -6.28
N ARG A 122 -13.68 -3.48 -6.68
CA ARG A 122 -12.50 -4.30 -7.00
C ARG A 122 -11.72 -4.76 -5.75
N ALA A 123 -12.00 -4.20 -4.58
CA ALA A 123 -11.43 -4.60 -3.30
C ALA A 123 -12.42 -5.48 -2.52
N ASN A 124 -11.91 -6.49 -1.82
CA ASN A 124 -12.69 -7.35 -0.93
C ASN A 124 -11.83 -7.86 0.24
N PHE A 125 -12.48 -8.42 1.26
CA PHE A 125 -11.83 -8.82 2.50
C PHE A 125 -10.84 -9.98 2.28
N GLU A 126 -11.26 -11.02 1.56
CA GLU A 126 -10.46 -12.21 1.30
C GLU A 126 -9.17 -11.87 0.55
N GLN A 127 -9.27 -11.03 -0.50
CA GLN A 127 -8.13 -10.52 -1.26
C GLN A 127 -7.18 -9.73 -0.36
N SER A 128 -7.71 -8.84 0.48
CA SER A 128 -6.90 -8.09 1.45
C SER A 128 -6.17 -8.98 2.45
N ILE A 129 -6.81 -10.04 2.93
CA ILE A 129 -6.17 -11.03 3.82
C ILE A 129 -5.12 -11.85 3.07
N CYS A 130 -5.37 -12.24 1.82
CA CYS A 130 -4.39 -12.95 0.98
C CYS A 130 -3.12 -12.13 0.77
N VAL A 131 -3.22 -10.82 0.56
CA VAL A 131 -2.07 -9.90 0.46
C VAL A 131 -1.20 -9.99 1.72
N LEU A 132 -1.81 -9.85 2.91
CA LEU A 132 -1.08 -9.90 4.18
C LEU A 132 -0.44 -11.27 4.43
N LYS A 133 -1.17 -12.36 4.12
CA LYS A 133 -0.65 -13.72 4.23
C LYS A 133 0.55 -13.91 3.31
N ARG A 134 0.45 -13.51 2.04
CA ARG A 134 1.53 -13.67 1.06
C ARG A 134 2.79 -12.92 1.47
N ALA A 135 2.65 -11.67 1.92
CA ALA A 135 3.78 -10.89 2.41
C ALA A 135 4.50 -11.60 3.58
N LYS A 136 3.73 -12.18 4.51
CA LYS A 136 4.28 -12.91 5.67
C LYS A 136 4.90 -14.25 5.31
N GLU A 137 4.33 -14.97 4.34
CA GLU A 137 4.87 -16.24 3.84
C GLU A 137 6.24 -16.04 3.17
N VAL A 138 6.36 -14.99 2.35
CA VAL A 138 7.55 -14.72 1.54
C VAL A 138 8.65 -14.07 2.38
N GLN A 139 8.29 -13.20 3.32
CA GLN A 139 9.22 -12.58 4.25
C GLN A 139 8.72 -12.74 5.70
N PRO A 140 9.01 -13.87 6.37
CA PRO A 140 8.53 -14.14 7.74
C PRO A 140 8.95 -13.11 8.78
N LYS A 141 10.05 -12.38 8.55
CA LYS A 141 10.55 -11.35 9.46
C LYS A 141 9.80 -10.03 9.36
N VAL A 142 9.09 -9.77 8.26
CA VAL A 142 8.33 -8.52 8.10
C VAL A 142 7.16 -8.50 9.08
N ILE A 143 6.90 -7.34 9.67
CA ILE A 143 5.69 -7.16 10.48
C ILE A 143 4.53 -6.93 9.51
N SER A 144 3.48 -7.74 9.62
CA SER A 144 2.23 -7.54 8.87
C SER A 144 1.26 -6.71 9.71
N LYS A 145 0.68 -5.67 9.13
CA LYS A 145 -0.24 -4.74 9.81
C LYS A 145 -1.50 -4.52 8.99
N THR A 146 -2.64 -4.36 9.68
CA THR A 146 -3.92 -3.98 9.06
C THR A 146 -4.68 -3.04 9.99
N SER A 147 -5.74 -2.43 9.49
CA SER A 147 -6.66 -1.61 10.29
C SER A 147 -8.10 -1.77 9.82
N ILE A 148 -9.00 -1.46 10.74
CA ILE A 148 -10.44 -1.32 10.54
C ILE A 148 -10.81 0.10 10.99
N MET A 149 -11.63 0.79 10.20
CA MET A 149 -12.30 2.03 10.60
C MET A 149 -13.66 1.68 11.21
N LEU A 150 -13.94 2.27 12.37
CA LEU A 150 -15.21 2.10 13.06
C LEU A 150 -16.19 3.24 12.71
N GLY A 151 -17.47 3.00 12.90
CA GLY A 151 -18.57 3.93 12.59
C GLY A 151 -19.14 3.79 11.17
N LEU A 152 -18.89 2.67 10.48
CA LEU A 152 -19.40 2.40 9.12
C LEU A 152 -20.68 1.56 9.11
N GLY A 153 -21.15 1.15 10.29
CA GLY A 153 -22.35 0.35 10.50
C GLY A 153 -22.08 -1.09 10.94
N GLU A 154 -20.82 -1.42 11.24
CA GLU A 154 -20.42 -2.68 11.84
C GLU A 154 -20.93 -2.82 13.28
N THR A 155 -21.14 -4.06 13.74
CA THR A 155 -21.47 -4.35 15.14
C THR A 155 -20.25 -4.87 15.91
N ASP A 156 -20.28 -4.77 17.23
CA ASP A 156 -19.20 -5.28 18.09
C ASP A 156 -18.97 -6.79 17.92
N GLU A 157 -20.01 -7.57 17.60
CA GLU A 157 -19.87 -9.01 17.32
C GLU A 157 -19.15 -9.32 16.01
N GLN A 158 -19.11 -8.37 15.06
CA GLN A 158 -18.42 -8.54 13.78
C GLN A 158 -16.93 -8.17 13.86
N LEU A 159 -16.50 -7.45 14.91
CA LEU A 159 -15.11 -7.01 15.15
C LEU A 159 -14.27 -8.09 15.83
#